data_AF-A0A6L8UBS7-F1
#
_entry.id   AF-A0A6L8UBS7-F1
#
_cell.length_a   1.000
_cell.length_b   1.000
_cell.length_c   1.000
_cell.angle_alpha   90.00
_cell.angle_beta   90.00
_cell.angle_gamma   90.00
#
_symmetry.space_group_name_H-M   'P 1'
#
loop_
_entity.id
_entity.type
_entity.pdbx_description
1 polymer ?
#
loop_
_entity_poly.entity_id
_entity_poly.type
_entity_poly.pdbx_seq_one_letter_code
_entity_poly.pdbx_strand_id
1 'polypeptide(L)'
;MKNVNQKHSYLKIGLALLFALSVSLTSFAKDELKINSLELNYPCPAIPYYYLKADLELPNPSIIEVELSVNGKTLRYTTLHKKGEETDLSKPVITHRPPSGAGLSQDNIVYKDLEVIGWVKWQPAQRYDVKVTVRLKKSAQGSPTDRFISAVKSVTAPADARVFDPAWKNYKSVVLTETAGIDRKNEPVDVLLAFYPDEATDLKREIRVMAFDPDSRDLKEVPSQVYDFQKYLVEDDLAPDENGRPTRDMPVWLPTVTAKVSFLADVPARSSRIFLIYYNNEEALSRVYRTDLVVQGEEPGLQIENDLISAVLHPASGHLDQLSLKKRADFPLYHHKETNGAIHWNPEIYTPPRPWTHTSDWDPPQNVHSLSGPVMTMTEVWGNLRDIPEVDASVRYEFFPGKPYFISSTVLRINETVHTIAVRNAEMVLKRELITHAAWYDVIRDKVINFDVTDMPDLTDLIMEADVPWITFYNEKEGIGFAGIQLSYANAGLESAPRLLNPFFYITGGPWIYWARALSLSFLSSNMQQMIPAMKGNVFSEKWAYLIYETDKGPEPYAPVLKWKETLTNPLRIRLVEEVDDRVSKTVTELFVGEGRSGWEGRETKRH
;
A
#
# COMPACT_ATOMS: atom_id res chain seq x y z
N MET A 1 52.44 98.00 -6.37
CA MET A 1 53.05 97.77 -5.05
C MET A 1 54.10 96.68 -5.20
N LYS A 2 55.27 96.97 -4.62
CA LYS A 2 56.55 96.22 -4.56
C LYS A 2 56.39 94.69 -4.45
N ASN A 3 57.29 93.81 -4.92
CA ASN A 3 58.58 93.91 -5.59
C ASN A 3 58.93 92.48 -6.07
N VAL A 4 59.33 92.29 -7.33
CA VAL A 4 60.73 92.04 -7.78
C VAL A 4 61.15 90.55 -7.81
N ASN A 5 61.11 89.98 -9.03
CA ASN A 5 62.29 89.61 -9.84
C ASN A 5 63.43 88.81 -9.16
N GLN A 6 63.74 87.59 -9.64
CA GLN A 6 64.87 87.35 -10.56
C GLN A 6 65.19 85.85 -10.82
N LYS A 7 65.12 85.49 -12.11
CA LYS A 7 66.22 84.98 -12.96
C LYS A 7 66.98 83.67 -12.60
N HIS A 8 66.80 82.66 -13.47
CA HIS A 8 67.76 82.13 -14.48
C HIS A 8 67.77 80.60 -14.65
N SER A 9 67.61 80.26 -15.94
CA SER A 9 67.70 78.98 -16.63
C SER A 9 69.05 78.29 -16.49
N TYR A 10 69.06 76.95 -16.39
CA TYR A 10 69.98 76.09 -17.13
C TYR A 10 69.32 74.73 -17.44
N LEU A 11 68.84 74.61 -18.68
CA LEU A 11 69.11 73.55 -19.66
C LEU A 11 69.57 72.15 -19.16
N LYS A 12 68.84 71.12 -19.62
CA LYS A 12 69.27 69.90 -20.36
C LYS A 12 68.91 68.53 -19.76
N ILE A 13 68.39 67.70 -20.68
CA ILE A 13 68.45 66.24 -20.80
C ILE A 13 67.30 65.47 -20.15
N GLY A 14 66.44 64.91 -21.02
CA GLY A 14 65.36 64.03 -20.65
C GLY A 14 65.78 62.59 -20.47
N LEU A 15 64.83 61.79 -19.96
CA LEU A 15 64.73 60.38 -20.27
C LEU A 15 63.29 59.94 -19.95
N ALA A 16 62.62 59.37 -20.94
CA ALA A 16 61.32 58.75 -20.77
C ALA A 16 61.45 57.53 -19.85
N LEU A 17 60.71 57.53 -18.73
CA LEU A 17 60.61 56.40 -17.82
C LEU A 17 59.28 55.68 -18.08
N LEU A 18 59.40 54.53 -18.74
CA LEU A 18 58.39 53.47 -18.77
C LEU A 18 58.13 52.99 -17.34
N PHE A 19 56.93 53.23 -16.83
CA PHE A 19 56.44 52.55 -15.62
C PHE A 19 55.95 51.15 -16.01
N ALA A 20 56.70 50.13 -15.59
CA ALA A 20 56.25 48.76 -15.62
C ALA A 20 55.17 48.55 -14.54
N LEU A 21 53.92 48.33 -14.96
CA LEU A 21 52.91 47.72 -14.10
C LEU A 21 53.23 46.23 -13.98
N SER A 22 53.74 45.82 -12.81
CA SER A 22 53.74 44.43 -12.39
C SER A 22 52.31 44.00 -12.08
N VAL A 23 51.64 43.40 -13.06
CA VAL A 23 50.42 42.63 -12.83
C VAL A 23 50.83 41.34 -12.12
N SER A 24 50.60 41.26 -10.82
CA SER A 24 50.61 39.98 -10.10
C SER A 24 49.47 39.14 -10.66
N LEU A 25 49.79 38.26 -11.61
CA LEU A 25 48.96 37.11 -11.98
C LEU A 25 48.94 36.15 -10.78
N THR A 26 48.06 36.40 -9.82
CA THR A 26 47.55 35.33 -8.97
C THR A 26 46.80 34.37 -9.88
N SER A 27 47.40 33.20 -10.16
CA SER A 27 46.69 32.13 -10.82
C SER A 27 45.51 31.74 -9.94
N PHE A 28 44.29 32.12 -10.34
CA PHE A 28 43.10 31.47 -9.82
C PHE A 28 43.18 30.02 -10.29
N ALA A 29 43.55 29.10 -9.39
CA ALA A 29 43.32 27.68 -9.61
C ALA A 29 41.84 27.54 -9.98
N LYS A 30 41.55 26.82 -11.07
CA LYS A 30 40.16 26.46 -11.38
C LYS A 30 39.64 25.67 -10.19
N ASP A 31 38.68 26.23 -9.45
CA ASP A 31 37.91 25.51 -8.43
C ASP A 31 37.09 24.43 -9.14
N GLU A 32 37.70 23.28 -9.39
CA GLU A 32 37.03 22.12 -9.98
C GLU A 32 36.29 21.32 -8.91
N LEU A 33 35.12 20.78 -9.27
CA LEU A 33 34.38 19.88 -8.39
C LEU A 33 35.16 18.57 -8.25
N LYS A 34 35.38 18.10 -7.02
CA LYS A 34 36.07 16.85 -6.79
C LYS A 34 35.08 15.71 -6.55
N ILE A 35 35.14 14.68 -7.40
CA ILE A 35 34.39 13.43 -7.25
C ILE A 35 35.33 12.37 -6.66
N ASN A 36 35.24 12.17 -5.34
CA ASN A 36 36.09 11.25 -4.58
C ASN A 36 35.82 9.79 -5.01
N SER A 37 34.55 9.40 -5.06
CA SER A 37 34.11 8.08 -5.51
C SER A 37 32.91 8.21 -6.45
N LEU A 38 32.73 7.23 -7.34
CA LEU A 38 31.58 7.14 -8.24
C LEU A 38 31.28 5.66 -8.47
N GLU A 39 30.11 5.22 -8.02
CA GLU A 39 29.76 3.80 -7.94
C GLU A 39 28.34 3.55 -8.42
N LEU A 40 28.14 2.43 -9.11
CA LEU A 40 26.82 1.88 -9.42
C LEU A 40 26.50 0.80 -8.39
N ASN A 41 25.36 0.93 -7.74
CA ASN A 41 24.96 0.13 -6.61
C ASN A 41 23.61 -0.57 -6.86
N TYR A 42 23.38 -1.60 -6.05
CA TYR A 42 22.21 -2.46 -6.09
C TYR A 42 21.13 -1.97 -5.13
N PRO A 43 19.86 -2.30 -5.36
CA PRO A 43 18.78 -2.01 -4.42
C PRO A 43 19.09 -2.48 -2.99
N CYS A 44 18.78 -1.67 -2.00
CA CYS A 44 18.75 -2.06 -0.59
C CYS A 44 17.48 -1.48 0.07
N PRO A 45 17.04 -1.97 1.24
CA PRO A 45 15.81 -1.48 1.86
C PRO A 45 15.74 0.05 2.01
N ALA A 46 16.87 0.72 2.27
CA ALA A 46 16.95 2.18 2.34
C ALA A 46 16.84 2.87 0.96
N ILE A 47 17.43 2.28 -0.08
CA ILE A 47 17.49 2.81 -1.45
C ILE A 47 17.02 1.68 -2.39
N PRO A 48 15.71 1.46 -2.53
CA PRO A 48 15.18 0.20 -3.05
C PRO A 48 15.13 0.15 -4.58
N TYR A 49 16.13 0.71 -5.23
CA TYR A 49 16.25 0.80 -6.69
C TYR A 49 17.72 0.73 -7.08
N TYR A 50 18.03 0.42 -8.33
CA TYR A 50 19.39 0.53 -8.85
C TYR A 50 19.80 2.01 -8.87
N TYR A 51 20.93 2.33 -8.28
CA TYR A 51 21.34 3.72 -8.09
C TYR A 51 22.81 3.97 -8.40
N LEU A 52 23.08 5.21 -8.77
CA LEU A 52 24.42 5.78 -8.80
C LEU A 52 24.66 6.52 -7.48
N LYS A 53 25.84 6.31 -6.89
CA LYS A 53 26.33 7.07 -5.74
C LYS A 53 27.60 7.83 -6.13
N ALA A 54 27.65 9.13 -5.84
CA ALA A 54 28.83 9.96 -6.03
C ALA A 54 29.21 10.68 -4.73
N ASP A 55 30.43 10.45 -4.24
CA ASP A 55 30.95 11.20 -3.10
C ASP A 55 31.64 12.47 -3.60
N LEU A 56 31.13 13.61 -3.17
CA LEU A 56 31.58 14.92 -3.61
C LEU A 56 32.28 15.66 -2.47
N GLU A 57 33.33 16.39 -2.83
CA GLU A 57 33.98 17.37 -1.97
C GLU A 57 33.90 18.74 -2.65
N LEU A 58 33.20 19.67 -2.00
CA LEU A 58 33.09 21.05 -2.45
C LEU A 58 34.37 21.81 -2.13
N PRO A 59 34.80 22.79 -2.93
CA PRO A 59 35.99 23.59 -2.62
C PRO A 59 35.82 24.34 -1.29
N ASN A 60 34.62 24.85 -1.02
CA ASN A 60 34.27 25.55 0.21
C ASN A 60 32.88 25.10 0.69
N PRO A 61 32.58 25.16 2.01
CA PRO A 61 31.24 24.91 2.51
C PRO A 61 30.22 25.85 1.85
N SER A 62 29.11 25.33 1.33
CA SER A 62 28.11 26.15 0.61
C SER A 62 26.70 25.55 0.70
N ILE A 63 25.70 26.41 0.55
CA ILE A 63 24.34 25.98 0.18
C ILE A 63 24.39 25.60 -1.30
N ILE A 64 23.73 24.51 -1.70
CA ILE A 64 23.90 23.98 -3.05
C ILE A 64 22.59 23.57 -3.73
N GLU A 65 22.62 23.56 -5.06
CA GLU A 65 21.75 22.75 -5.91
C GLU A 65 22.64 21.80 -6.71
N VAL A 66 22.26 20.52 -6.79
CA VAL A 66 23.02 19.50 -7.55
C VAL A 66 22.21 19.05 -8.74
N GLU A 67 22.86 19.04 -9.90
CA GLU A 67 22.37 18.40 -11.12
C GLU A 67 23.29 17.24 -11.46
N LEU A 68 22.70 16.06 -11.69
CA LEU A 68 23.39 14.85 -12.09
C LEU A 68 22.90 14.46 -13.48
N SER A 69 23.81 14.29 -14.44
CA SER A 69 23.50 13.77 -15.77
C SER A 69 24.25 12.47 -16.03
N VAL A 70 23.57 11.48 -16.60
CA VAL A 70 24.11 10.18 -16.96
C VAL A 70 23.92 9.97 -18.46
N ASN A 71 25.01 9.71 -19.18
CA ASN A 71 25.02 9.57 -20.65
C ASN A 71 24.35 10.76 -21.37
N GLY A 72 24.55 11.96 -20.83
CA GLY A 72 23.97 13.20 -21.37
C GLY A 72 22.51 13.47 -20.97
N LYS A 73 21.81 12.52 -20.34
CA LYS A 73 20.46 12.74 -19.78
C LYS A 73 20.55 13.23 -18.33
N THR A 74 20.04 14.41 -18.04
CA THR A 74 19.91 14.90 -16.66
C THR A 74 18.84 14.12 -15.92
N LEU A 75 19.19 13.59 -14.74
CA LEU A 75 18.23 12.92 -13.86
C LEU A 75 17.24 13.95 -13.31
N ARG A 76 15.97 13.55 -13.22
CA ARG A 76 14.93 14.46 -12.74
C ARG A 76 15.10 14.84 -11.28
N TYR A 77 15.54 13.89 -10.47
CA TYR A 77 15.67 14.02 -9.04
C TYR A 77 16.94 13.34 -8.52
N THR A 78 17.56 13.94 -7.50
CA THR A 78 18.69 13.36 -6.77
C THR A 78 18.47 13.56 -5.29
N THR A 79 18.97 12.60 -4.50
CA THR A 79 18.96 12.69 -3.03
C THR A 79 20.35 13.09 -2.56
N LEU A 80 20.41 13.99 -1.59
CA LEU A 80 21.64 14.48 -0.99
C LEU A 80 21.73 14.00 0.46
N HIS A 81 22.88 13.44 0.84
CA HIS A 81 23.18 13.08 2.22
C HIS A 81 24.45 13.79 2.66
N LYS A 82 24.47 14.27 3.91
CA LYS A 82 25.73 14.74 4.49
C LYS A 82 26.63 13.55 4.76
N LYS A 83 27.91 13.70 4.44
CA LYS A 83 28.89 12.68 4.79
C LYS A 83 28.93 12.51 6.32
N GLY A 84 28.83 11.27 6.79
CA GLY A 84 28.80 10.94 8.23
C GLY A 84 27.40 10.85 8.84
N GLU A 85 26.34 11.08 8.08
CA GLU A 85 24.97 10.76 8.50
C GLU A 85 24.77 9.23 8.43
N GLU A 86 24.70 8.57 9.59
CA GLU A 86 24.49 7.12 9.64
C GLU A 86 23.09 6.78 9.16
N THR A 87 23.01 6.03 8.05
CA THR A 87 21.77 5.43 7.56
C THR A 87 21.91 3.92 7.60
N ASP A 88 21.03 3.24 8.34
CA ASP A 88 20.95 1.79 8.30
C ASP A 88 20.37 1.34 6.95
N LEU A 89 21.24 0.92 6.04
CA LEU A 89 20.86 0.50 4.69
C LEU A 89 19.96 -0.76 4.68
N SER A 90 19.96 -1.53 5.76
CA SER A 90 19.11 -2.73 5.91
C SER A 90 17.65 -2.40 6.25
N LYS A 91 17.34 -1.11 6.49
CA LYS A 91 16.00 -0.64 6.87
C LYS A 91 15.50 0.43 5.90
N PRO A 92 14.18 0.53 5.69
CA PRO A 92 13.60 1.64 4.94
C PRO A 92 13.92 2.98 5.62
N VAL A 93 14.27 4.00 4.83
CA VAL A 93 14.53 5.35 5.37
C VAL A 93 13.28 5.95 6.01
N ILE A 94 13.41 6.53 7.20
CA ILE A 94 12.27 7.09 7.96
C ILE A 94 11.82 8.44 7.37
N THR A 95 12.78 9.26 6.93
CA THR A 95 12.53 10.58 6.38
C THR A 95 12.63 10.55 4.87
N HIS A 96 11.60 11.06 4.19
CA HIS A 96 11.61 11.25 2.75
C HIS A 96 11.13 12.67 2.44
N ARG A 97 11.88 13.35 1.60
CA ARG A 97 11.49 14.66 1.09
C ARG A 97 10.89 14.46 -0.31
N PRO A 98 9.63 14.87 -0.56
CA PRO A 98 9.05 14.71 -1.89
C PRO A 98 9.82 15.56 -2.91
N PRO A 99 9.89 15.13 -4.19
CA PRO A 99 10.58 15.88 -5.24
C PRO A 99 10.09 17.32 -5.38
N SER A 100 8.78 17.54 -5.26
CA SER A 100 8.14 18.86 -5.19
C SER A 100 8.71 19.70 -4.04
N GLY A 101 8.86 19.11 -2.85
CA GLY A 101 9.42 19.78 -1.68
C GLY A 101 10.89 20.20 -1.85
N ALA A 102 11.67 19.52 -2.69
CA ALA A 102 13.05 19.91 -2.97
C ALA A 102 13.16 21.21 -3.79
N GLY A 103 12.15 21.51 -4.61
CA GLY A 103 12.05 22.79 -5.33
C GLY A 103 11.56 23.96 -4.47
N LEU A 104 10.76 23.70 -3.43
CA LEU A 104 10.10 24.73 -2.60
C LEU A 104 10.97 25.36 -1.53
N SER A 105 11.50 24.55 -0.63
CA SER A 105 12.38 25.03 0.42
C SER A 105 13.77 24.58 0.07
N GLN A 106 14.66 25.51 -0.19
CA GLN A 106 16.06 25.11 -0.18
C GLN A 106 16.34 24.60 1.22
N ASP A 107 16.95 23.42 1.37
CA ASP A 107 17.20 22.86 2.70
C ASP A 107 18.02 23.84 3.57
N ASN A 108 18.63 24.87 2.97
CA ASN A 108 19.53 25.84 3.60
C ASN A 108 20.67 25.13 4.34
N ILE A 109 20.91 23.89 3.95
CA ILE A 109 21.94 23.08 4.53
C ILE A 109 23.23 23.49 3.84
N VAL A 110 24.22 23.79 4.65
CA VAL A 110 25.59 23.96 4.17
C VAL A 110 26.22 22.57 4.05
N TYR A 111 26.69 22.26 2.86
CA TYR A 111 27.44 21.05 2.54
C TYR A 111 28.92 21.40 2.34
N LYS A 112 29.80 20.46 2.66
CA LYS A 112 31.23 20.51 2.31
C LYS A 112 31.63 19.18 1.70
N ASP A 113 31.34 18.10 2.42
CA ASP A 113 31.39 16.73 1.94
C ASP A 113 29.98 16.15 1.92
N LEU A 114 29.61 15.53 0.81
CA LEU A 114 28.27 14.99 0.62
C LEU A 114 28.27 13.77 -0.29
N GLU A 115 27.20 13.00 -0.18
CA GLU A 115 26.87 11.90 -1.08
C GLU A 115 25.66 12.30 -1.92
N VAL A 116 25.75 12.04 -3.23
CA VAL A 116 24.66 12.28 -4.19
C VAL A 116 24.19 10.94 -4.74
N ILE A 117 22.89 10.68 -4.59
CA ILE A 117 22.25 9.45 -5.04
C ILE A 117 21.28 9.77 -6.17
N GLY A 118 21.43 9.05 -7.28
CA GLY A 118 20.55 9.14 -8.45
C GLY A 118 19.97 7.79 -8.82
N TRP A 119 18.68 7.74 -9.17
CA TRP A 119 18.05 6.55 -9.72
C TRP A 119 18.64 6.27 -11.11
N VAL A 120 19.28 5.11 -11.29
CA VAL A 120 19.89 4.72 -12.56
C VAL A 120 19.65 3.24 -12.78
N LYS A 121 18.79 2.91 -13.74
CA LYS A 121 18.60 1.54 -14.23
C LYS A 121 19.79 1.10 -15.07
N TRP A 122 20.92 0.80 -14.42
CA TRP A 122 22.14 0.39 -15.10
C TRP A 122 22.07 -1.08 -15.57
N GLN A 123 22.92 -1.45 -16.52
CA GLN A 123 23.01 -2.75 -17.17
C GLN A 123 24.44 -3.30 -17.05
N PRO A 124 24.63 -4.63 -16.96
CA PRO A 124 25.94 -5.23 -16.73
C PRO A 124 26.92 -4.89 -17.86
N ALA A 125 28.19 -4.69 -17.50
CA ALA A 125 29.29 -4.32 -18.39
C ALA A 125 29.12 -2.99 -19.17
N GLN A 126 28.01 -2.25 -19.00
CA GLN A 126 27.81 -0.97 -19.65
C GLN A 126 28.62 0.13 -18.95
N ARG A 127 29.23 1.01 -19.76
CA ARG A 127 29.88 2.23 -19.28
C ARG A 127 28.87 3.39 -19.23
N TYR A 128 28.96 4.18 -18.17
CA TYR A 128 28.14 5.35 -17.93
C TYR A 128 29.03 6.58 -17.76
N ASP A 129 28.78 7.62 -18.54
CA ASP A 129 29.44 8.91 -18.41
C ASP A 129 28.59 9.81 -17.53
N VAL A 130 29.13 10.16 -16.36
CA VAL A 130 28.42 10.92 -15.33
C VAL A 130 28.99 12.34 -15.29
N LYS A 131 28.13 13.33 -15.48
CA LYS A 131 28.42 14.74 -15.22
C LYS A 131 27.69 15.17 -13.96
N VAL A 132 28.45 15.71 -13.01
CA VAL A 132 27.89 16.39 -11.83
C VAL A 132 28.09 17.88 -12.00
N THR A 133 27.04 18.66 -11.82
CA THR A 133 27.10 20.12 -11.76
C THR A 133 26.53 20.58 -10.43
N VAL A 134 27.30 21.37 -9.69
CA VAL A 134 26.90 21.95 -8.42
C VAL A 134 26.83 23.45 -8.55
N ARG A 135 25.65 24.02 -8.27
CA ARG A 135 25.46 25.45 -8.08
C ARG A 135 25.79 25.78 -6.63
N LEU A 136 26.84 26.56 -6.42
CA LEU A 136 27.24 27.07 -5.12
C LEU A 136 26.54 28.40 -4.83
N LYS A 137 25.81 28.45 -3.73
CA LYS A 137 24.94 29.55 -3.36
C LYS A 137 25.38 30.22 -2.06
N LYS A 138 25.15 31.53 -1.99
CA LYS A 138 25.37 32.33 -0.77
C LYS A 138 24.15 32.39 0.14
N SER A 139 22.96 32.13 -0.40
CA SER A 139 21.67 32.18 0.29
C SER A 139 20.76 31.06 -0.19
N ALA A 140 19.62 30.91 0.49
CA ALA A 140 18.53 30.03 0.06
C ALA A 140 18.08 30.38 -1.37
N GLN A 141 17.94 31.66 -1.68
CA GLN A 141 17.53 32.08 -3.01
C GLN A 141 18.67 31.92 -4.01
N GLY A 142 18.31 31.50 -5.22
CA GLY A 142 19.22 31.55 -6.36
C GLY A 142 19.58 33.00 -6.67
N SER A 143 20.86 33.26 -6.91
CA SER A 143 21.35 34.54 -7.42
C SER A 143 21.94 34.34 -8.82
N PRO A 144 21.84 35.35 -9.71
CA PRO A 144 22.64 35.38 -10.94
C PRO A 144 24.16 35.37 -10.68
N THR A 145 24.58 35.70 -9.45
CA THR A 145 25.98 35.68 -9.03
C THR A 145 26.42 34.34 -8.43
N ASP A 146 25.53 33.34 -8.39
CA ASP A 146 25.88 31.99 -7.96
C ASP A 146 26.92 31.38 -8.89
N ARG A 147 27.80 30.56 -8.32
CA ARG A 147 28.91 29.95 -9.05
C ARG A 147 28.59 28.51 -9.36
N PHE A 148 28.81 28.09 -10.61
CA PHE A 148 28.67 26.70 -11.02
C PHE A 148 30.03 26.04 -11.13
N ILE A 149 30.14 24.84 -10.55
CA ILE A 149 31.31 23.96 -10.71
C ILE A 149 30.82 22.61 -11.23
N SER A 150 31.59 21.98 -12.10
CA SER A 150 31.22 20.69 -12.69
C SER A 150 32.41 19.74 -12.74
N ALA A 151 32.12 18.44 -12.75
CA ALA A 151 33.08 17.40 -13.04
C ALA A 151 32.41 16.29 -13.85
N VAL A 152 33.22 15.62 -14.68
CA VAL A 152 32.80 14.45 -15.47
C VAL A 152 33.66 13.27 -15.08
N LYS A 153 33.03 12.14 -14.81
CA LYS A 153 33.71 10.87 -14.51
C LYS A 153 32.89 9.73 -15.08
N SER A 154 33.56 8.71 -15.60
CA SER A 154 32.89 7.51 -16.09
C SER A 154 32.95 6.40 -15.06
N VAL A 155 31.93 5.56 -15.04
CA VAL A 155 31.87 4.32 -14.24
C VAL A 155 31.34 3.19 -15.11
N THR A 156 31.85 1.98 -14.91
CA THR A 156 31.38 0.78 -15.64
C THR A 156 30.69 -0.14 -14.66
N ALA A 157 29.51 -0.64 -15.02
CA ALA A 157 28.76 -1.58 -14.21
C ALA A 157 29.47 -2.94 -14.14
N PRO A 158 29.33 -3.69 -13.03
CA PRO A 158 29.88 -5.04 -12.92
C PRO A 158 29.36 -5.93 -14.05
N ALA A 159 30.26 -6.70 -14.69
CA ALA A 159 29.91 -7.52 -15.85
C ALA A 159 29.11 -8.78 -15.48
N ASP A 160 29.27 -9.26 -14.25
CA ASP A 160 28.62 -10.44 -13.68
C ASP A 160 27.31 -10.11 -12.94
N ALA A 161 26.86 -8.85 -12.98
CA ALA A 161 25.63 -8.42 -12.33
C ALA A 161 24.40 -9.12 -12.92
N ARG A 162 23.53 -9.64 -12.05
CA ARG A 162 22.22 -10.19 -12.41
C ARG A 162 21.17 -9.10 -12.33
N VAL A 163 20.83 -8.51 -13.47
CA VAL A 163 19.71 -7.56 -13.59
C VAL A 163 18.59 -8.16 -14.43
N PHE A 164 17.40 -7.56 -14.37
CA PHE A 164 16.28 -7.97 -15.21
C PHE A 164 16.45 -7.55 -16.68
N ASP A 165 15.65 -8.15 -17.55
CA ASP A 165 15.65 -7.92 -18.99
C ASP A 165 15.52 -6.41 -19.33
N PRO A 166 16.46 -5.84 -20.11
CA PRO A 166 16.42 -4.45 -20.53
C PRO A 166 15.25 -4.09 -21.46
N ALA A 167 14.53 -5.07 -22.03
CA ALA A 167 13.35 -4.83 -22.86
C ALA A 167 12.19 -4.19 -22.08
N TRP A 168 12.11 -4.41 -20.76
CA TRP A 168 11.25 -3.63 -19.88
C TRP A 168 11.88 -2.27 -19.69
N LYS A 169 11.19 -1.18 -20.04
CA LYS A 169 11.81 0.15 -19.99
C LYS A 169 11.79 0.72 -18.58
N ASN A 170 10.77 0.42 -17.78
CA ASN A 170 10.57 1.01 -16.45
C ASN A 170 10.38 -0.04 -15.36
N TYR A 171 10.54 0.39 -14.11
CA TYR A 171 10.12 -0.39 -12.94
C TYR A 171 9.76 0.52 -11.77
N LYS A 172 8.87 0.03 -10.91
CA LYS A 172 8.59 0.60 -9.59
C LYS A 172 9.16 -0.34 -8.52
N SER A 173 9.35 0.14 -7.31
CA SER A 173 9.87 -0.67 -6.20
C SER A 173 8.91 -0.72 -5.03
N VAL A 174 8.71 -1.90 -4.49
CA VAL A 174 7.92 -2.15 -3.29
C VAL A 174 8.83 -2.75 -2.22
N VAL A 175 8.94 -2.07 -1.09
CA VAL A 175 9.64 -2.60 0.09
C VAL A 175 8.62 -3.17 1.04
N LEU A 176 8.79 -4.44 1.38
CA LEU A 176 8.00 -5.14 2.39
C LEU A 176 8.80 -5.30 3.66
N THR A 177 8.22 -4.96 4.81
CA THR A 177 8.88 -5.07 6.11
C THR A 177 8.05 -5.89 7.09
N GLU A 178 8.68 -6.91 7.66
CA GLU A 178 8.14 -7.77 8.71
C GLU A 178 8.54 -7.21 10.08
N THR A 179 7.57 -7.11 11.00
CA THR A 179 7.75 -6.38 12.27
C THR A 179 7.41 -7.18 13.52
N ALA A 180 6.71 -8.31 13.39
CA ALA A 180 6.28 -9.16 14.50
C ALA A 180 7.30 -10.26 14.84
N GLY A 181 8.31 -10.50 14.00
CA GLY A 181 9.27 -11.59 14.20
C GLY A 181 8.79 -12.93 13.66
N ILE A 182 7.97 -12.91 12.60
CA ILE A 182 7.40 -14.10 12.00
C ILE A 182 7.94 -14.26 10.58
N ASP A 183 8.46 -15.43 10.24
CA ASP A 183 8.84 -15.73 8.84
C ASP A 183 7.60 -15.78 7.95
N ARG A 184 7.49 -14.83 7.02
CA ARG A 184 6.44 -14.78 5.99
C ARG A 184 6.85 -15.64 4.81
N LYS A 185 6.00 -16.60 4.44
CA LYS A 185 6.19 -17.52 3.31
C LYS A 185 5.00 -17.47 2.39
N ASN A 186 5.26 -17.24 1.10
CA ASN A 186 4.25 -17.03 0.06
C ASN A 186 3.11 -16.14 0.58
N GLU A 187 3.45 -15.04 1.23
CA GLU A 187 2.47 -14.12 1.78
C GLU A 187 1.82 -13.35 0.63
N PRO A 188 0.49 -13.38 0.48
CA PRO A 188 -0.19 -12.60 -0.54
C PRO A 188 -0.08 -11.12 -0.20
N VAL A 189 0.39 -10.35 -1.17
CA VAL A 189 0.57 -8.89 -1.07
C VAL A 189 -0.18 -8.25 -2.21
N ASP A 190 -0.98 -7.23 -1.92
CA ASP A 190 -1.76 -6.47 -2.91
C ASP A 190 -1.36 -5.00 -2.86
N VAL A 191 -1.00 -4.43 -4.01
CA VAL A 191 -0.62 -3.01 -4.14
C VAL A 191 -1.36 -2.34 -5.29
N LEU A 192 -1.76 -1.09 -5.10
CA LEU A 192 -2.28 -0.22 -6.16
C LEU A 192 -1.13 0.56 -6.78
N LEU A 193 -1.02 0.53 -8.10
CA LEU A 193 0.02 1.24 -8.85
C LEU A 193 -0.60 2.17 -9.89
N ALA A 194 0.05 3.31 -10.11
CA ALA A 194 -0.32 4.29 -11.13
C ALA A 194 0.73 4.32 -12.25
N PHE A 195 0.28 4.44 -13.49
CA PHE A 195 1.10 4.42 -14.69
C PHE A 195 0.66 5.56 -15.61
N TYR A 196 1.59 6.07 -16.39
CA TYR A 196 1.22 6.94 -17.49
C TYR A 196 0.65 6.12 -18.65
N PRO A 197 -0.37 6.63 -19.38
CA PRO A 197 -1.03 5.86 -20.44
C PRO A 197 -0.08 5.36 -21.54
N ASP A 198 0.97 6.12 -21.85
CA ASP A 198 2.01 5.76 -22.83
C ASP A 198 2.99 4.68 -22.33
N GLU A 199 2.92 4.31 -21.06
CA GLU A 199 3.70 3.23 -20.45
C GLU A 199 2.83 2.01 -20.07
N ALA A 200 1.54 2.05 -20.39
CA ALA A 200 0.52 1.12 -19.89
C ALA A 200 -0.31 0.50 -21.02
N THR A 201 0.36 -0.09 -22.01
CA THR A 201 -0.28 -0.67 -23.19
C THR A 201 -1.09 -1.93 -22.84
N ASP A 202 -0.45 -2.96 -22.28
CA ASP A 202 -1.11 -4.16 -21.74
C ASP A 202 -0.44 -4.59 -20.42
N LEU A 203 -0.82 -3.92 -19.34
CA LEU A 203 -0.26 -4.17 -18.01
C LEU A 203 -0.43 -5.63 -17.53
N LYS A 204 -1.49 -6.35 -17.95
CA LYS A 204 -1.65 -7.78 -17.60
C LYS A 204 -0.55 -8.63 -18.22
N ARG A 205 -0.21 -8.35 -19.47
CA ARG A 205 0.82 -9.07 -20.22
C ARG A 205 2.22 -8.63 -19.81
N GLU A 206 2.39 -7.35 -19.52
CA GLU A 206 3.69 -6.71 -19.34
C GLU A 206 4.26 -6.86 -17.94
N ILE A 207 3.45 -6.72 -16.89
CA ILE A 207 4.00 -6.62 -15.53
C ILE A 207 4.75 -7.89 -15.13
N ARG A 208 5.94 -7.71 -14.55
CA ARG A 208 6.75 -8.75 -13.92
C ARG A 208 7.19 -8.31 -12.54
N VAL A 209 6.98 -9.14 -11.54
CA VAL A 209 7.41 -8.87 -10.17
C VAL A 209 8.65 -9.70 -9.85
N MET A 210 9.71 -9.02 -9.45
CA MET A 210 11.01 -9.62 -9.15
C MET A 210 11.37 -9.39 -7.68
N ALA A 211 11.47 -10.45 -6.90
CA ALA A 211 12.06 -10.40 -5.56
C ALA A 211 13.58 -10.21 -5.69
N PHE A 212 14.11 -9.18 -5.04
CA PHE A 212 15.53 -8.87 -4.99
C PHE A 212 16.09 -9.14 -3.59
N ASP A 213 17.15 -9.94 -3.53
CA ASP A 213 17.90 -10.19 -2.30
C ASP A 213 19.11 -9.24 -2.22
N PRO A 214 19.16 -8.31 -1.25
CA PRO A 214 20.28 -7.36 -1.14
C PRO A 214 21.61 -7.99 -0.76
N ASP A 215 21.60 -9.17 -0.12
CA ASP A 215 22.82 -9.84 0.35
C ASP A 215 23.44 -10.67 -0.77
N SER A 216 22.65 -11.53 -1.42
CA SER A 216 23.12 -12.36 -2.53
C SER A 216 23.12 -11.66 -3.89
N ARG A 217 22.38 -10.54 -4.00
CA ARG A 217 22.12 -9.80 -5.26
C ARG A 217 21.36 -10.63 -6.28
N ASP A 218 20.67 -11.67 -5.82
CA ASP A 218 19.83 -12.49 -6.68
C ASP A 218 18.52 -11.79 -6.98
N LEU A 219 18.03 -12.03 -8.20
CA LEU A 219 16.77 -11.55 -8.68
C LEU A 219 15.92 -12.75 -9.10
N LYS A 220 14.75 -12.91 -8.48
CA LYS A 220 13.85 -14.05 -8.73
C LYS A 220 12.45 -13.56 -9.06
N GLU A 221 11.92 -13.99 -10.20
CA GLU A 221 10.53 -13.72 -10.55
C GLU A 221 9.60 -14.45 -9.58
N VAL A 222 8.58 -13.74 -9.08
CA VAL A 222 7.54 -14.31 -8.22
C VAL A 222 6.19 -14.32 -8.94
N PRO A 223 5.30 -15.29 -8.63
CA PRO A 223 3.94 -15.28 -9.17
C PRO A 223 3.24 -13.95 -8.89
N SER A 224 2.65 -13.38 -9.95
CA SER A 224 1.93 -12.13 -9.88
C SER A 224 0.63 -12.17 -10.69
N GLN A 225 -0.30 -11.29 -10.34
CA GLN A 225 -1.61 -11.15 -10.94
C GLN A 225 -1.99 -9.66 -11.01
N VAL A 226 -2.46 -9.19 -12.16
CA VAL A 226 -2.83 -7.78 -12.38
C VAL A 226 -4.31 -7.66 -12.68
N TYR A 227 -5.00 -6.77 -11.98
CA TYR A 227 -6.45 -6.60 -12.04
C TYR A 227 -6.88 -5.19 -11.65
N ASP A 228 -8.20 -4.93 -11.60
CA ASP A 228 -8.79 -3.64 -11.18
C ASP A 228 -8.22 -2.43 -11.96
N PHE A 229 -8.46 -2.42 -13.28
CA PHE A 229 -7.96 -1.36 -14.15
C PHE A 229 -8.89 -0.15 -14.13
N GLN A 230 -8.34 1.04 -13.88
CA GLN A 230 -9.06 2.29 -14.04
C GLN A 230 -8.27 3.28 -14.88
N LYS A 231 -8.97 4.09 -15.67
CA LYS A 231 -8.36 5.10 -16.54
C LYS A 231 -8.98 6.45 -16.26
N TYR A 232 -8.13 7.45 -16.02
CA TYR A 232 -8.49 8.86 -16.02
C TYR A 232 -7.63 9.56 -17.06
N LEU A 233 -8.19 9.80 -18.25
CA LEU A 233 -7.44 10.29 -19.41
C LEU A 233 -7.62 11.79 -19.68
N VAL A 234 -8.24 12.52 -18.74
CA VAL A 234 -8.49 13.94 -18.87
C VAL A 234 -7.20 14.71 -18.57
N GLU A 235 -6.73 15.47 -19.56
CA GLU A 235 -5.62 16.41 -19.40
C GLU A 235 -6.06 17.65 -18.63
N ASP A 236 -5.14 18.22 -17.87
CA ASP A 236 -5.35 19.51 -17.22
C ASP A 236 -5.30 20.63 -18.27
N ASP A 237 -6.37 21.42 -18.38
CA ASP A 237 -6.51 22.53 -19.33
C ASP A 237 -5.72 23.79 -18.93
N LEU A 238 -4.99 23.73 -17.81
CA LEU A 238 -4.22 24.83 -17.23
C LEU A 238 -5.08 25.99 -16.72
N ALA A 239 -6.39 25.75 -16.53
CA ALA A 239 -7.39 26.71 -16.06
C ALA A 239 -7.31 28.05 -16.83
N PRO A 240 -7.65 28.08 -18.13
CA PRO A 240 -7.46 29.29 -18.92
C PRO A 240 -8.34 30.45 -18.43
N ASP A 241 -7.84 31.68 -18.57
CA ASP A 241 -8.59 32.91 -18.29
C ASP A 241 -9.71 33.14 -19.33
N GLU A 242 -10.50 34.22 -19.15
CA GLU A 242 -11.57 34.60 -20.08
C GLU A 242 -11.10 34.78 -21.54
N ASN A 243 -9.79 34.96 -21.77
CA ASN A 243 -9.16 35.11 -23.08
C ASN A 243 -8.50 33.82 -23.58
N GLY A 244 -8.70 32.69 -22.90
CA GLY A 244 -8.12 31.39 -23.26
C GLY A 244 -6.63 31.25 -22.88
N ARG A 245 -6.06 32.16 -22.08
CA ARG A 245 -4.65 32.09 -21.68
C ARG A 245 -4.48 31.23 -20.43
N PRO A 246 -3.53 30.29 -20.39
CA PRO A 246 -3.25 29.51 -19.19
C PRO A 246 -3.03 30.42 -17.97
N THR A 247 -3.70 30.12 -16.86
CA THR A 247 -3.42 30.80 -15.58
C THR A 247 -2.32 30.11 -14.78
N ARG A 248 -1.89 28.92 -15.24
CA ARG A 248 -0.81 28.12 -14.67
C ARG A 248 0.18 27.73 -15.75
N ASP A 249 1.46 27.70 -15.40
CA ASP A 249 2.53 27.35 -16.33
C ASP A 249 2.65 25.84 -16.60
N MET A 250 1.93 25.02 -15.84
CA MET A 250 2.06 23.57 -15.86
C MET A 250 0.81 22.86 -15.35
N PRO A 251 0.57 21.62 -15.83
CA PRO A 251 -0.53 20.80 -15.37
C PRO A 251 -0.30 20.36 -13.92
N VAL A 252 -1.38 20.33 -13.13
CA VAL A 252 -1.42 19.84 -11.74
C VAL A 252 -1.61 18.33 -11.70
N TRP A 253 -2.25 17.75 -12.71
CA TRP A 253 -2.37 16.30 -12.89
C TRP A 253 -2.10 15.91 -14.34
N LEU A 254 -1.82 14.63 -14.55
CA LEU A 254 -1.62 14.04 -15.86
C LEU A 254 -2.58 12.86 -16.06
N PRO A 255 -2.94 12.53 -17.31
CA PRO A 255 -3.62 11.27 -17.62
C PRO A 255 -2.95 10.09 -16.93
N THR A 256 -3.75 9.23 -16.32
CA THR A 256 -3.28 8.13 -15.47
C THR A 256 -4.07 6.85 -15.72
N VAL A 257 -3.37 5.72 -15.77
CA VAL A 257 -3.93 4.37 -15.69
C VAL A 257 -3.54 3.80 -14.35
N THR A 258 -4.48 3.20 -13.62
CA THR A 258 -4.18 2.47 -12.39
C THR A 258 -4.53 1.00 -12.53
N ALA A 259 -3.80 0.16 -11.80
CA ALA A 259 -4.08 -1.26 -11.68
C ALA A 259 -3.62 -1.77 -10.32
N LYS A 260 -4.30 -2.78 -9.81
CA LYS A 260 -3.81 -3.58 -8.67
C LYS A 260 -2.88 -4.68 -9.14
N VAL A 261 -1.82 -4.91 -8.38
CA VAL A 261 -0.87 -6.01 -8.57
C VAL A 261 -0.82 -6.82 -7.27
N SER A 262 -1.28 -8.07 -7.36
CA SER A 262 -1.12 -9.06 -6.31
C SER A 262 0.09 -9.95 -6.60
N PHE A 263 0.91 -10.27 -5.60
CA PHE A 263 2.03 -11.21 -5.74
C PHE A 263 2.31 -11.96 -4.43
N LEU A 264 3.05 -13.07 -4.52
CA LEU A 264 3.47 -13.87 -3.37
C LEU A 264 4.86 -13.45 -2.88
N ALA A 265 4.98 -13.16 -1.59
CA ALA A 265 6.20 -12.65 -0.99
C ALA A 265 6.75 -13.55 0.12
N ASP A 266 8.06 -13.77 0.08
CA ASP A 266 8.83 -14.33 1.19
C ASP A 266 9.55 -13.17 1.92
N VAL A 267 9.29 -13.01 3.22
CA VAL A 267 9.93 -11.98 4.05
C VAL A 267 10.32 -12.59 5.40
N PRO A 268 11.63 -12.79 5.67
CA PRO A 268 12.07 -13.30 6.96
C PRO A 268 11.70 -12.39 8.13
N ALA A 269 11.61 -12.99 9.32
CA ALA A 269 11.33 -12.30 10.57
C ALA A 269 12.21 -11.06 10.78
N ARG A 270 11.59 -9.95 11.19
CA ARG A 270 12.24 -8.66 11.49
C ARG A 270 13.10 -8.08 10.37
N SER A 271 12.83 -8.46 9.13
CA SER A 271 13.60 -8.04 7.96
C SER A 271 12.78 -7.20 6.98
N SER A 272 13.48 -6.60 6.02
CA SER A 272 12.87 -5.95 4.86
C SER A 272 13.31 -6.66 3.58
N ARG A 273 12.41 -6.73 2.60
CA ARG A 273 12.66 -7.31 1.27
C ARG A 273 12.14 -6.38 0.18
N ILE A 274 12.77 -6.45 -0.99
CA ILE A 274 12.54 -5.53 -2.10
C ILE A 274 11.91 -6.31 -3.24
N PHE A 275 10.85 -5.77 -3.82
CA PHE A 275 10.16 -6.30 -4.97
C PHE A 275 10.14 -5.25 -6.06
N LEU A 276 10.80 -5.54 -7.19
CA LEU A 276 10.85 -4.66 -8.34
C LEU A 276 9.75 -5.06 -9.32
N ILE A 277 8.86 -4.12 -9.64
CA ILE A 277 7.71 -4.31 -10.52
C ILE A 277 8.05 -3.69 -11.88
N TYR A 278 8.51 -4.52 -12.81
CA TYR A 278 8.88 -4.11 -14.16
C TYR A 278 7.66 -3.99 -15.06
N TYR A 279 7.64 -2.94 -15.90
CA TYR A 279 6.57 -2.67 -16.87
C TYR A 279 7.11 -1.91 -18.11
N ASN A 280 6.23 -1.55 -19.04
CA ASN A 280 6.57 -0.85 -20.29
C ASN A 280 7.42 -1.70 -21.24
N ASN A 281 6.86 -2.86 -21.64
CA ASN A 281 7.42 -3.73 -22.67
C ASN A 281 6.30 -4.25 -23.59
N GLU A 282 6.01 -3.51 -24.65
CA GLU A 282 4.94 -3.84 -25.59
C GLU A 282 5.06 -5.26 -26.20
N GLU A 283 6.29 -5.76 -26.34
CA GLU A 283 6.60 -7.08 -26.90
C GLU A 283 6.62 -8.20 -25.85
N ALA A 284 6.24 -7.91 -24.60
CA ALA A 284 6.17 -8.93 -23.55
C ALA A 284 5.19 -10.04 -23.94
N LEU A 285 5.62 -11.30 -23.75
CA LEU A 285 4.73 -12.45 -23.86
C LEU A 285 3.90 -12.62 -22.60
N SER A 286 2.69 -13.20 -22.71
CA SER A 286 1.90 -13.54 -21.53
C SER A 286 2.62 -14.58 -20.66
N ARG A 287 2.62 -14.36 -19.34
CA ARG A 287 3.20 -15.30 -18.38
C ARG A 287 2.10 -16.06 -17.65
N VAL A 288 2.19 -17.38 -17.66
CA VAL A 288 1.31 -18.25 -16.86
C VAL A 288 2.09 -18.71 -15.64
N TYR A 289 1.57 -18.39 -14.46
CA TYR A 289 2.11 -18.86 -13.19
C TYR A 289 1.35 -20.09 -12.72
N ARG A 290 2.09 -21.07 -12.19
CA ARG A 290 1.47 -22.24 -11.55
C ARG A 290 0.92 -21.82 -10.19
N THR A 291 -0.26 -22.32 -9.88
CA THR A 291 -0.96 -22.13 -8.62
C THR A 291 -1.71 -23.41 -8.27
N ASP A 292 -1.93 -23.64 -6.98
CA ASP A 292 -2.86 -24.66 -6.48
C ASP A 292 -4.30 -24.13 -6.41
N LEU A 293 -4.53 -22.83 -6.66
CA LEU A 293 -5.89 -22.28 -6.74
C LEU A 293 -6.63 -22.84 -7.96
N VAL A 294 -7.77 -23.48 -7.69
CA VAL A 294 -8.69 -24.00 -8.71
C VAL A 294 -10.07 -23.41 -8.47
N VAL A 295 -10.72 -22.96 -9.55
CA VAL A 295 -12.07 -22.40 -9.55
C VAL A 295 -12.92 -23.17 -10.54
N GLN A 296 -14.10 -23.60 -10.10
CA GLN A 296 -15.08 -24.34 -10.89
C GLN A 296 -16.49 -23.78 -10.63
N GLY A 297 -17.44 -24.09 -11.51
CA GLY A 297 -18.82 -23.62 -11.41
C GLY A 297 -19.07 -22.30 -12.13
N GLU A 298 -20.29 -21.78 -11.97
CA GLU A 298 -20.75 -20.52 -12.55
C GLU A 298 -21.13 -19.55 -11.43
N GLU A 299 -20.97 -18.26 -11.68
CA GLU A 299 -21.34 -17.22 -10.73
C GLU A 299 -22.86 -17.22 -10.47
N PRO A 300 -23.32 -17.01 -9.22
CA PRO A 300 -22.51 -16.76 -8.02
C PRO A 300 -22.06 -18.05 -7.28
N GLY A 301 -22.48 -19.25 -7.72
CA GLY A 301 -22.19 -20.56 -7.10
C GLY A 301 -20.84 -21.19 -7.47
N LEU A 302 -19.74 -20.51 -7.13
CA LEU A 302 -18.39 -21.03 -7.41
C LEU A 302 -17.94 -22.07 -6.37
N GLN A 303 -17.17 -23.06 -6.82
CA GLN A 303 -16.31 -23.88 -5.98
C GLN A 303 -14.87 -23.39 -6.11
N ILE A 304 -14.26 -23.00 -5.00
CA ILE A 304 -12.91 -22.45 -4.94
C ILE A 304 -12.09 -23.30 -3.99
N GLU A 305 -10.94 -23.78 -4.46
CA GLU A 305 -10.08 -24.66 -3.67
C GLU A 305 -8.60 -24.37 -3.87
N ASN A 306 -7.81 -24.83 -2.90
CA ASN A 306 -6.36 -24.91 -2.96
C ASN A 306 -5.90 -26.27 -2.39
N ASP A 307 -4.60 -26.48 -2.18
CA ASP A 307 -4.07 -27.76 -1.67
C ASP A 307 -4.54 -28.09 -0.23
N LEU A 308 -5.06 -27.11 0.51
CA LEU A 308 -5.44 -27.24 1.91
C LEU A 308 -6.95 -27.27 2.12
N ILE A 309 -7.72 -26.47 1.38
CA ILE A 309 -9.15 -26.21 1.64
C ILE A 309 -9.98 -26.26 0.36
N SER A 310 -11.27 -26.54 0.51
CA SER A 310 -12.29 -26.38 -0.52
C SER A 310 -13.48 -25.61 0.06
N ALA A 311 -13.90 -24.56 -0.63
CA ALA A 311 -15.05 -23.74 -0.30
C ALA A 311 -16.06 -23.77 -1.45
N VAL A 312 -17.31 -24.07 -1.12
CA VAL A 312 -18.43 -24.07 -2.05
C VAL A 312 -19.30 -22.86 -1.72
N LEU A 313 -19.66 -22.09 -2.74
CA LEU A 313 -20.58 -20.97 -2.63
C LEU A 313 -21.97 -21.39 -3.11
N HIS A 314 -23.00 -20.88 -2.44
CA HIS A 314 -24.39 -21.19 -2.71
C HIS A 314 -24.78 -20.64 -4.10
N PRO A 315 -25.42 -21.44 -4.97
CA PRO A 315 -25.69 -21.06 -6.36
C PRO A 315 -26.64 -19.87 -6.54
N ALA A 316 -27.48 -19.57 -5.56
CA ALA A 316 -28.38 -18.43 -5.62
C ALA A 316 -27.74 -17.12 -5.11
N SER A 317 -27.03 -17.17 -3.99
CA SER A 317 -26.62 -15.97 -3.25
C SER A 317 -25.15 -15.61 -3.40
N GLY A 318 -24.30 -16.60 -3.70
CA GLY A 318 -22.84 -16.45 -3.65
C GLY A 318 -22.24 -16.53 -2.25
N HIS A 319 -23.04 -16.87 -1.23
CA HIS A 319 -22.55 -17.01 0.14
C HIS A 319 -21.91 -18.37 0.38
N LEU A 320 -21.01 -18.42 1.36
CA LEU A 320 -20.37 -19.66 1.75
C LEU A 320 -21.40 -20.71 2.18
N ASP A 321 -21.38 -21.87 1.53
CA ASP A 321 -22.37 -22.96 1.69
C ASP A 321 -21.77 -24.19 2.37
N GLN A 322 -20.56 -24.57 1.95
CA GLN A 322 -19.84 -25.71 2.51
C GLN A 322 -18.33 -25.43 2.54
N LEU A 323 -17.67 -25.90 3.59
CA LEU A 323 -16.22 -25.90 3.73
C LEU A 323 -15.69 -27.31 3.95
N SER A 324 -14.51 -27.60 3.41
CA SER A 324 -13.81 -28.87 3.65
C SER A 324 -12.33 -28.65 3.79
N LEU A 325 -11.73 -29.32 4.77
CA LEU A 325 -10.29 -29.45 4.89
C LEU A 325 -9.85 -30.62 4.02
N LYS A 326 -8.96 -30.42 3.05
CA LYS A 326 -8.59 -31.45 2.06
C LYS A 326 -8.08 -32.74 2.69
N LYS A 327 -7.37 -32.66 3.82
CA LYS A 327 -6.90 -33.83 4.58
C LYS A 327 -8.01 -34.61 5.30
N ARG A 328 -9.18 -33.99 5.50
CA ARG A 328 -10.34 -34.53 6.21
C ARG A 328 -11.62 -34.26 5.42
N ALA A 329 -11.57 -34.52 4.11
CA ALA A 329 -12.66 -34.23 3.18
C ALA A 329 -13.92 -35.08 3.44
N ASP A 330 -13.80 -36.13 4.23
CA ASP A 330 -14.88 -36.98 4.72
C ASP A 330 -15.77 -36.30 5.78
N PHE A 331 -15.33 -35.16 6.34
CA PHE A 331 -16.07 -34.39 7.33
C PHE A 331 -16.21 -32.91 6.91
N PRO A 332 -17.07 -32.60 5.91
CA PRO A 332 -17.33 -31.23 5.51
C PRO A 332 -18.11 -30.48 6.60
N LEU A 333 -17.85 -29.18 6.72
CA LEU A 333 -18.62 -28.25 7.54
C LEU A 333 -19.68 -27.60 6.65
N TYR A 334 -20.94 -27.66 7.08
CA TYR A 334 -22.10 -27.13 6.36
C TYR A 334 -23.24 -26.80 7.32
N HIS A 335 -24.27 -26.15 6.80
CA HIS A 335 -25.51 -25.87 7.53
C HIS A 335 -26.72 -26.60 6.92
N HIS A 336 -27.08 -26.31 5.66
CA HIS A 336 -28.14 -26.96 4.86
C HIS A 336 -29.53 -27.06 5.54
N LYS A 337 -29.84 -26.17 6.49
CA LYS A 337 -31.17 -25.96 7.09
C LYS A 337 -31.51 -24.48 7.01
N GLU A 338 -32.78 -24.09 7.06
CA GLU A 338 -33.29 -22.70 7.11
C GLU A 338 -32.71 -21.69 6.09
N THR A 339 -33.36 -20.55 5.87
CA THR A 339 -32.98 -19.60 4.80
C THR A 339 -32.77 -20.35 3.46
N ASN A 340 -31.58 -20.28 2.86
CA ASN A 340 -31.15 -21.09 1.73
C ASN A 340 -30.13 -22.19 2.08
N GLY A 341 -29.79 -22.38 3.36
CA GLY A 341 -28.85 -23.42 3.81
C GLY A 341 -27.38 -23.01 3.86
N ALA A 342 -27.04 -21.78 3.47
CA ALA A 342 -25.67 -21.26 3.54
C ALA A 342 -25.15 -21.18 4.99
N ILE A 343 -23.82 -21.26 5.14
CA ILE A 343 -23.07 -21.04 6.39
C ILE A 343 -23.05 -19.55 6.75
N HIS A 344 -22.73 -18.67 5.79
CA HIS A 344 -22.61 -17.24 6.05
C HIS A 344 -23.95 -16.56 5.78
N TRP A 345 -24.61 -16.02 6.80
CA TRP A 345 -25.92 -15.37 6.65
C TRP A 345 -25.80 -13.86 6.37
N ASN A 346 -24.96 -13.17 7.13
CA ASN A 346 -25.02 -11.71 7.24
C ASN A 346 -24.01 -11.00 6.34
N PRO A 347 -24.14 -9.68 6.10
CA PRO A 347 -24.97 -8.68 6.77
C PRO A 347 -26.49 -8.88 6.72
N GLU A 348 -27.23 -8.32 7.67
CA GLU A 348 -28.69 -8.48 7.73
C GLU A 348 -29.38 -7.33 8.49
N ILE A 349 -30.72 -7.33 8.43
CA ILE A 349 -31.54 -6.44 9.25
C ILE A 349 -32.94 -7.03 9.47
N TYR A 350 -33.55 -6.73 10.62
CA TYR A 350 -34.95 -7.05 10.91
C TYR A 350 -35.78 -5.81 11.22
N THR A 351 -36.77 -5.51 10.38
CA THR A 351 -37.66 -4.34 10.45
C THR A 351 -39.13 -4.77 10.31
N PRO A 352 -39.73 -5.37 11.36
CA PRO A 352 -41.14 -5.77 11.33
C PRO A 352 -42.07 -4.63 10.85
N PRO A 353 -43.17 -4.95 10.15
CA PRO A 353 -43.66 -6.30 9.85
C PRO A 353 -42.98 -6.97 8.65
N ARG A 354 -41.94 -6.35 8.06
CA ARG A 354 -41.17 -6.99 6.99
C ARG A 354 -40.41 -8.21 7.54
N PRO A 355 -40.20 -9.25 6.71
CA PRO A 355 -39.38 -10.40 7.09
C PRO A 355 -37.98 -9.98 7.58
N TRP A 356 -37.37 -10.87 8.36
CA TRP A 356 -35.96 -10.76 8.68
C TRP A 356 -35.18 -11.13 7.43
N THR A 357 -34.38 -10.20 6.91
CA THR A 357 -33.65 -10.39 5.66
C THR A 357 -32.15 -10.45 5.90
N HIS A 358 -31.53 -11.47 5.31
CA HIS A 358 -30.09 -11.70 5.31
C HIS A 358 -29.53 -11.51 3.90
N THR A 359 -28.23 -11.21 3.77
CA THR A 359 -27.57 -11.29 2.46
C THR A 359 -27.55 -12.69 1.88
N SER A 360 -27.58 -13.74 2.70
CA SER A 360 -27.74 -15.11 2.20
C SER A 360 -29.06 -15.34 1.49
N ASP A 361 -30.12 -14.57 1.77
CA ASP A 361 -31.44 -14.73 1.14
C ASP A 361 -31.51 -14.17 -0.30
N TRP A 362 -30.40 -13.64 -0.84
CA TRP A 362 -30.32 -13.19 -2.23
C TRP A 362 -30.49 -14.34 -3.21
N ASP A 363 -31.35 -14.13 -4.23
CA ASP A 363 -31.65 -15.11 -5.27
C ASP A 363 -32.19 -14.41 -6.54
N PRO A 364 -31.31 -13.95 -7.45
CA PRO A 364 -29.87 -13.75 -7.28
C PRO A 364 -29.56 -12.41 -6.57
N PRO A 365 -28.30 -12.17 -6.17
CA PRO A 365 -27.83 -10.82 -5.80
C PRO A 365 -27.93 -9.87 -7.00
N GLN A 366 -28.08 -8.57 -6.73
CA GLN A 366 -28.21 -7.56 -7.79
C GLN A 366 -26.94 -7.41 -8.63
N ASN A 367 -25.78 -7.60 -8.02
CA ASN A 367 -24.49 -7.51 -8.67
C ASN A 367 -23.59 -8.65 -8.19
N VAL A 368 -22.83 -9.21 -9.13
CA VAL A 368 -21.82 -10.23 -8.90
C VAL A 368 -20.57 -9.84 -9.67
N HIS A 369 -19.41 -10.06 -9.06
CA HIS A 369 -18.13 -9.93 -9.72
C HIS A 369 -17.13 -10.94 -9.15
N SER A 370 -16.53 -11.75 -10.00
CA SER A 370 -15.40 -12.60 -9.61
C SER A 370 -14.17 -12.39 -10.47
N LEU A 371 -13.03 -12.68 -9.86
CA LEU A 371 -11.72 -12.64 -10.45
C LEU A 371 -11.00 -13.92 -10.04
N SER A 372 -10.37 -14.60 -10.99
CA SER A 372 -9.53 -15.76 -10.73
C SER A 372 -8.15 -15.55 -11.32
N GLY A 373 -7.12 -15.95 -10.58
CA GLY A 373 -5.75 -15.88 -11.03
C GLY A 373 -4.77 -16.60 -10.09
N PRO A 374 -3.47 -16.56 -10.40
CA PRO A 374 -2.49 -17.42 -9.75
C PRO A 374 -2.17 -17.05 -8.30
N VAL A 375 -2.50 -15.83 -7.87
CA VAL A 375 -2.17 -15.32 -6.53
C VAL A 375 -3.42 -15.21 -5.66
N MET A 376 -4.55 -14.91 -6.28
CA MET A 376 -5.80 -14.71 -5.56
C MET A 376 -7.01 -15.02 -6.45
N THR A 377 -8.01 -15.67 -5.86
CA THR A 377 -9.37 -15.73 -6.38
C THR A 377 -10.29 -14.90 -5.48
N MET A 378 -11.06 -13.99 -6.06
CA MET A 378 -12.03 -13.16 -5.36
C MET A 378 -13.40 -13.36 -5.97
N THR A 379 -14.43 -13.35 -5.13
CA THR A 379 -15.82 -13.21 -5.55
C THR A 379 -16.50 -12.18 -4.65
N GLU A 380 -17.38 -11.37 -5.22
CA GLU A 380 -18.07 -10.30 -4.54
C GLU A 380 -19.51 -10.22 -5.02
N VAL A 381 -20.42 -10.08 -4.06
CA VAL A 381 -21.85 -9.89 -4.28
C VAL A 381 -22.31 -8.65 -3.51
N TRP A 382 -23.13 -7.82 -4.15
CA TRP A 382 -23.65 -6.60 -3.50
C TRP A 382 -24.98 -6.14 -4.08
N GLY A 383 -25.70 -5.39 -3.27
CA GLY A 383 -26.99 -4.82 -3.61
C GLY A 383 -27.78 -4.46 -2.37
N ASN A 384 -29.05 -4.12 -2.56
CA ASN A 384 -29.95 -3.92 -1.44
C ASN A 384 -30.38 -5.25 -0.80
N LEU A 385 -30.76 -5.19 0.47
CA LEU A 385 -31.40 -6.31 1.15
C LEU A 385 -32.80 -6.52 0.55
N ARG A 386 -33.16 -7.79 0.33
CA ARG A 386 -34.48 -8.20 -0.14
C ARG A 386 -35.59 -7.59 0.72
N ASP A 387 -36.59 -6.99 0.05
CA ASP A 387 -37.74 -6.30 0.65
C ASP A 387 -37.39 -5.09 1.54
N ILE A 388 -36.12 -4.67 1.55
CA ILE A 388 -35.59 -3.55 2.35
C ILE A 388 -34.60 -2.72 1.49
N PRO A 389 -35.11 -2.02 0.45
CA PRO A 389 -34.27 -1.22 -0.46
C PRO A 389 -33.56 -0.05 0.22
N GLU A 390 -33.91 0.28 1.47
CA GLU A 390 -33.27 1.33 2.27
C GLU A 390 -31.88 0.92 2.78
N VAL A 391 -31.49 -0.35 2.62
CA VAL A 391 -30.26 -0.90 3.18
C VAL A 391 -29.48 -1.64 2.09
N ASP A 392 -28.26 -1.17 1.83
CA ASP A 392 -27.31 -1.86 0.97
C ASP A 392 -26.39 -2.75 1.78
N ALA A 393 -25.95 -3.85 1.16
CA ALA A 393 -24.95 -4.72 1.70
C ALA A 393 -23.98 -5.21 0.63
N SER A 394 -22.77 -5.58 1.05
CA SER A 394 -21.83 -6.32 0.22
C SER A 394 -21.14 -7.42 1.01
N VAL A 395 -20.82 -8.51 0.32
CA VAL A 395 -20.02 -9.63 0.83
C VAL A 395 -18.97 -9.98 -0.21
N ARG A 396 -17.70 -10.01 0.22
CA ARG A 396 -16.55 -10.37 -0.61
C ARG A 396 -15.77 -11.50 0.04
N TYR A 397 -15.34 -12.46 -0.75
CA TYR A 397 -14.39 -13.49 -0.34
C TYR A 397 -13.10 -13.42 -1.16
N GLU A 398 -11.95 -13.60 -0.52
CA GLU A 398 -10.63 -13.65 -1.16
C GLU A 398 -9.90 -14.93 -0.71
N PHE A 399 -9.53 -15.77 -1.67
CA PHE A 399 -8.84 -17.05 -1.48
C PHE A 399 -7.42 -16.97 -2.02
N PHE A 400 -6.47 -17.63 -1.35
CA PHE A 400 -5.04 -17.54 -1.64
C PHE A 400 -4.40 -18.93 -1.78
N PRO A 401 -3.34 -19.08 -2.59
CA PRO A 401 -2.66 -20.36 -2.77
C PRO A 401 -1.96 -20.80 -1.49
N GLY A 402 -2.07 -22.10 -1.16
CA GLY A 402 -1.42 -22.70 0.01
C GLY A 402 -1.78 -22.08 1.36
N LYS A 403 -2.91 -21.36 1.50
CA LYS A 403 -3.37 -20.80 2.77
C LYS A 403 -4.60 -21.57 3.30
N PRO A 404 -4.64 -21.91 4.60
CA PRO A 404 -5.77 -22.63 5.19
C PRO A 404 -6.95 -21.72 5.55
N TYR A 405 -6.88 -20.45 5.15
CA TYR A 405 -7.90 -19.44 5.41
C TYR A 405 -8.27 -18.70 4.13
N PHE A 406 -9.44 -18.09 4.16
CA PHE A 406 -9.87 -17.07 3.21
C PHE A 406 -10.25 -15.80 3.96
N ILE A 407 -10.23 -14.68 3.27
CA ILE A 407 -10.66 -13.40 3.84
C ILE A 407 -12.11 -13.17 3.44
N SER A 408 -12.94 -12.76 4.39
CA SER A 408 -14.28 -12.23 4.13
C SER A 408 -14.32 -10.76 4.53
N SER A 409 -14.83 -9.92 3.65
CA SER A 409 -15.13 -8.52 3.94
C SER A 409 -16.61 -8.26 3.73
N THR A 410 -17.26 -7.62 4.70
CA THR A 410 -18.68 -7.28 4.61
C THR A 410 -18.91 -5.80 4.93
N VAL A 411 -19.89 -5.21 4.25
CA VAL A 411 -20.36 -3.84 4.51
C VAL A 411 -21.88 -3.84 4.56
N LEU A 412 -22.45 -3.15 5.54
CA LEU A 412 -23.87 -2.78 5.59
C LEU A 412 -23.98 -1.26 5.61
N ARG A 413 -24.76 -0.68 4.71
CA ARG A 413 -25.01 0.77 4.65
C ARG A 413 -26.50 1.06 4.76
N ILE A 414 -26.85 1.97 5.66
CA ILE A 414 -28.21 2.46 5.82
C ILE A 414 -28.39 3.70 4.93
N ASN A 415 -29.09 3.55 3.81
CA ASN A 415 -29.34 4.64 2.86
C ASN A 415 -30.49 5.54 3.32
N GLU A 416 -31.51 4.97 3.95
CA GLU A 416 -32.62 5.68 4.57
C GLU A 416 -32.88 5.14 5.98
N THR A 417 -33.31 6.02 6.89
CA THR A 417 -33.51 5.62 8.29
C THR A 417 -34.64 4.60 8.39
N VAL A 418 -34.36 3.46 9.02
CA VAL A 418 -35.34 2.38 9.25
C VAL A 418 -35.37 2.01 10.73
N HIS A 419 -36.54 1.62 11.21
CA HIS A 419 -36.71 1.17 12.59
C HIS A 419 -36.56 -0.36 12.64
N THR A 420 -35.69 -0.86 13.52
CA THR A 420 -35.25 -2.24 13.50
C THR A 420 -35.27 -2.87 14.88
N ILE A 421 -35.42 -4.19 14.91
CA ILE A 421 -35.22 -5.01 16.11
C ILE A 421 -33.83 -5.67 16.08
N ALA A 422 -33.29 -5.90 14.89
CA ALA A 422 -31.96 -6.47 14.69
C ALA A 422 -31.21 -5.73 13.57
N VAL A 423 -29.94 -5.45 13.84
CA VAL A 423 -28.89 -5.18 12.87
C VAL A 423 -27.72 -6.08 13.29
N ARG A 424 -27.37 -7.06 12.46
CA ARG A 424 -26.30 -8.02 12.76
C ARG A 424 -25.32 -8.17 11.59
N ASN A 425 -24.13 -8.67 11.91
CA ASN A 425 -23.08 -8.98 10.96
C ASN A 425 -22.19 -10.13 11.50
N ALA A 426 -21.19 -10.57 10.74
CA ALA A 426 -20.24 -11.63 11.10
C ALA A 426 -20.89 -12.91 11.62
N GLU A 427 -21.99 -13.33 10.98
CA GLU A 427 -22.74 -14.52 11.37
C GLU A 427 -22.30 -15.73 10.57
N MET A 428 -21.87 -16.78 11.29
CA MET A 428 -21.56 -18.08 10.70
C MET A 428 -22.36 -19.16 11.38
N VAL A 429 -23.09 -19.91 10.57
CA VAL A 429 -24.05 -20.93 10.97
C VAL A 429 -23.55 -22.31 10.56
N LEU A 430 -23.53 -23.24 11.50
CA LEU A 430 -23.13 -24.62 11.24
C LEU A 430 -24.19 -25.59 11.77
N LYS A 431 -24.30 -26.72 11.08
CA LYS A 431 -25.08 -27.84 11.57
C LYS A 431 -24.55 -28.26 12.93
N ARG A 432 -25.44 -28.26 13.93
CA ARG A 432 -25.09 -28.41 15.34
C ARG A 432 -24.33 -29.70 15.64
N GLU A 433 -24.72 -30.81 15.01
CA GLU A 433 -24.12 -32.13 15.22
C GLU A 433 -22.66 -32.20 14.73
N LEU A 434 -22.20 -31.23 13.95
CA LEU A 434 -20.81 -31.15 13.52
C LEU A 434 -19.90 -30.56 14.61
N ILE A 435 -20.45 -29.87 15.61
CA ILE A 435 -19.69 -29.06 16.57
C ILE A 435 -19.83 -29.63 17.98
N THR A 436 -18.71 -29.74 18.68
CA THR A 436 -18.68 -30.18 20.09
C THR A 436 -18.34 -29.05 21.04
N HIS A 437 -17.52 -28.10 20.59
CA HIS A 437 -16.97 -27.06 21.45
C HIS A 437 -16.89 -25.72 20.73
N ALA A 438 -16.92 -24.67 21.53
CA ALA A 438 -16.58 -23.32 21.12
C ALA A 438 -15.45 -22.77 21.99
N ALA A 439 -14.54 -22.00 21.39
CA ALA A 439 -13.51 -21.29 22.13
C ALA A 439 -13.31 -19.85 21.62
N TRP A 440 -13.03 -18.93 22.53
CA TRP A 440 -12.75 -17.53 22.22
C TRP A 440 -11.91 -16.89 23.32
N TYR A 441 -11.23 -15.79 22.99
CA TYR A 441 -10.57 -14.98 24.01
C TYR A 441 -11.56 -13.99 24.62
N ASP A 442 -11.79 -14.09 25.92
CA ASP A 442 -12.61 -13.18 26.69
C ASP A 442 -11.73 -12.06 27.25
N VAL A 443 -11.90 -10.86 26.67
CA VAL A 443 -11.08 -9.68 26.99
C VAL A 443 -11.33 -9.15 28.41
N ILE A 444 -12.50 -9.41 29.00
CA ILE A 444 -12.85 -8.95 30.35
C ILE A 444 -12.20 -9.84 31.40
N ARG A 445 -12.18 -11.15 31.14
CA ARG A 445 -11.58 -12.17 32.03
C ARG A 445 -10.10 -12.40 31.74
N ASP A 446 -9.57 -11.78 30.69
CA ASP A 446 -8.20 -11.95 30.20
C ASP A 446 -7.79 -13.43 30.09
N LYS A 447 -8.65 -14.24 29.47
CA LYS A 447 -8.38 -15.66 29.27
C LYS A 447 -9.16 -16.24 28.09
N VAL A 448 -8.69 -17.38 27.61
CA VAL A 448 -9.47 -18.18 26.68
C VAL A 448 -10.59 -18.89 27.43
N ILE A 449 -11.81 -18.75 26.93
CA ILE A 449 -12.95 -19.59 27.32
C ILE A 449 -13.00 -20.74 26.35
N ASN A 450 -13.09 -21.96 26.87
CA ASN A 450 -13.37 -23.16 26.11
C ASN A 450 -14.64 -23.79 26.69
N PHE A 451 -15.65 -23.97 25.85
CA PHE A 451 -17.01 -24.30 26.26
C PHE A 451 -17.54 -25.48 25.45
N ASP A 452 -18.02 -26.52 26.15
CA ASP A 452 -18.73 -27.64 25.54
C ASP A 452 -20.15 -27.21 25.18
N VAL A 453 -20.48 -27.26 23.90
CA VAL A 453 -21.78 -26.81 23.36
C VAL A 453 -22.73 -27.97 23.05
N THR A 454 -22.33 -29.22 23.31
CA THR A 454 -23.13 -30.40 22.95
C THR A 454 -24.48 -30.41 23.64
N ASP A 455 -24.49 -30.12 24.95
CA ASP A 455 -25.69 -30.12 25.80
C ASP A 455 -26.31 -28.72 26.00
N MET A 456 -25.89 -27.72 25.22
CA MET A 456 -26.38 -26.35 25.33
C MET A 456 -27.88 -26.27 25.01
N PRO A 457 -28.78 -25.84 25.92
CA PRO A 457 -30.21 -25.81 25.59
C PRO A 457 -30.52 -24.90 24.41
N ASP A 458 -31.57 -25.23 23.64
CA ASP A 458 -32.02 -24.39 22.54
C ASP A 458 -32.37 -22.98 23.02
N LEU A 459 -32.01 -21.98 22.21
CA LEU A 459 -32.18 -20.55 22.49
C LEU A 459 -31.43 -20.09 23.75
N THR A 460 -30.31 -20.75 24.07
CA THR A 460 -29.33 -20.25 25.04
C THR A 460 -28.30 -19.39 24.31
N ASP A 461 -27.87 -18.29 24.92
CA ASP A 461 -26.86 -17.40 24.37
C ASP A 461 -25.59 -17.38 25.23
N LEU A 462 -24.42 -17.53 24.60
CA LEU A 462 -23.12 -17.23 25.21
C LEU A 462 -22.68 -15.86 24.72
N ILE A 463 -22.69 -14.86 25.60
CA ILE A 463 -22.37 -13.47 25.25
C ILE A 463 -20.89 -13.18 25.50
N MET A 464 -20.29 -12.45 24.57
CA MET A 464 -18.91 -11.94 24.66
C MET A 464 -18.86 -10.47 24.19
N GLU A 465 -17.76 -9.77 24.49
CA GLU A 465 -17.55 -8.40 24.00
C GLU A 465 -17.61 -8.36 22.47
N ALA A 466 -18.06 -7.21 21.94
CA ALA A 466 -18.19 -7.05 20.51
C ALA A 466 -16.84 -7.33 19.82
N ASP A 467 -15.76 -6.66 20.19
CA ASP A 467 -14.45 -6.78 19.56
C ASP A 467 -13.68 -8.08 19.91
N VAL A 468 -14.39 -9.21 20.03
CA VAL A 468 -13.79 -10.53 20.19
C VAL A 468 -12.72 -10.75 19.09
N PRO A 469 -11.44 -10.93 19.47
CA PRO A 469 -10.36 -10.88 18.48
C PRO A 469 -10.30 -12.16 17.63
N TRP A 470 -10.83 -13.26 18.15
CA TRP A 470 -11.03 -14.51 17.44
C TRP A 470 -12.04 -15.39 18.18
N ILE A 471 -12.73 -16.22 17.41
CA ILE A 471 -13.70 -17.21 17.88
C ILE A 471 -13.56 -18.48 17.04
N THR A 472 -13.81 -19.65 17.62
CA THR A 472 -13.81 -20.91 16.88
C THR A 472 -14.87 -21.88 17.39
N PHE A 473 -15.39 -22.66 16.45
CA PHE A 473 -16.08 -23.91 16.69
C PHE A 473 -15.18 -25.07 16.31
N TYR A 474 -15.21 -26.16 17.08
CA TYR A 474 -14.48 -27.36 16.71
C TYR A 474 -15.19 -28.65 17.14
N ASN A 475 -14.89 -29.71 16.41
CA ASN A 475 -15.22 -31.07 16.77
C ASN A 475 -13.99 -31.72 17.41
N GLU A 476 -14.05 -32.02 18.70
CA GLU A 476 -12.92 -32.62 19.42
C GLU A 476 -12.62 -34.03 18.92
N LYS A 477 -13.66 -34.82 18.64
CA LYS A 477 -13.53 -36.21 18.21
C LYS A 477 -12.95 -36.32 16.80
N GLU A 478 -13.48 -35.52 15.89
CA GLU A 478 -13.00 -35.49 14.50
C GLU A 478 -11.73 -34.63 14.38
N GLY A 479 -11.43 -33.79 15.35
CA GLY A 479 -10.23 -32.96 15.36
C GLY A 479 -10.19 -31.94 14.22
N ILE A 480 -11.34 -31.35 13.89
CA ILE A 480 -11.51 -30.33 12.85
C ILE A 480 -12.15 -29.10 13.49
N GLY A 481 -11.65 -27.92 13.14
CA GLY A 481 -12.19 -26.66 13.60
C GLY A 481 -12.38 -25.63 12.48
N PHE A 482 -13.28 -24.70 12.74
CA PHE A 482 -13.55 -23.51 11.95
C PHE A 482 -13.48 -22.29 12.86
N ALA A 483 -12.69 -21.29 12.46
CA ALA A 483 -12.43 -20.10 13.26
C ALA A 483 -12.60 -18.82 12.44
N GLY A 484 -13.09 -17.77 13.10
CA GLY A 484 -12.98 -16.40 12.63
C GLY A 484 -11.87 -15.67 13.41
N ILE A 485 -10.96 -15.02 12.70
CA ILE A 485 -9.97 -14.08 13.25
C ILE A 485 -10.35 -12.68 12.77
N GLN A 486 -10.57 -11.76 13.69
CA GLN A 486 -10.98 -10.40 13.36
C GLN A 486 -9.78 -9.58 12.87
N LEU A 487 -9.85 -9.05 11.65
CA LEU A 487 -8.81 -8.18 11.08
C LEU A 487 -9.18 -6.71 11.12
N SER A 488 -10.48 -6.41 11.00
CA SER A 488 -11.01 -5.05 11.11
C SER A 488 -12.48 -5.09 11.51
N TYR A 489 -12.87 -4.12 12.34
CA TYR A 489 -14.25 -3.85 12.71
C TYR A 489 -14.42 -2.35 12.90
N ALA A 490 -15.29 -1.73 12.07
CA ALA A 490 -15.51 -0.30 12.10
C ALA A 490 -16.99 0.04 11.90
N ASN A 491 -17.46 0.99 12.71
CA ASN A 491 -18.81 1.54 12.60
C ASN A 491 -18.67 3.05 12.42
N ALA A 492 -19.22 3.57 11.32
CA ALA A 492 -19.10 4.97 10.94
C ALA A 492 -20.46 5.52 10.52
N GLY A 493 -20.50 6.85 10.38
CA GLY A 493 -21.71 7.58 10.07
C GLY A 493 -21.37 8.81 9.25
N LEU A 494 -21.91 8.90 8.04
CA LEU A 494 -21.70 10.04 7.15
C LEU A 494 -22.68 11.18 7.48
N GLU A 495 -23.98 10.93 7.35
CA GLU A 495 -25.03 11.93 7.62
C GLU A 495 -25.45 12.00 9.08
N SER A 496 -25.33 10.89 9.82
CA SER A 496 -25.69 10.77 11.23
C SER A 496 -24.60 10.05 11.99
N ALA A 497 -24.40 10.39 13.26
CA ALA A 497 -23.49 9.64 14.12
C ALA A 497 -23.89 8.13 14.17
N PRO A 498 -22.93 7.20 14.29
CA PRO A 498 -23.25 5.79 14.48
C PRO A 498 -24.16 5.59 15.69
N ARG A 499 -25.29 4.90 15.50
CA ARG A 499 -26.24 4.60 16.57
C ARG A 499 -26.33 3.09 16.76
N LEU A 500 -25.62 2.59 17.76
CA LEU A 500 -25.60 1.18 18.17
C LEU A 500 -26.38 1.01 19.48
N LEU A 501 -27.13 -0.08 19.63
CA LEU A 501 -27.74 -0.46 20.91
C LEU A 501 -27.02 -1.69 21.46
N ASN A 502 -26.22 -1.47 22.50
CA ASN A 502 -25.49 -2.52 23.23
C ASN A 502 -24.83 -3.54 22.28
N PRO A 503 -23.79 -3.16 21.53
CA PRO A 503 -23.14 -4.10 20.63
C PRO A 503 -22.43 -5.19 21.44
N PHE A 504 -22.60 -6.45 21.03
CA PHE A 504 -21.92 -7.61 21.60
C PHE A 504 -21.76 -8.69 20.53
N PHE A 505 -20.96 -9.70 20.82
CA PHE A 505 -20.87 -10.91 20.00
C PHE A 505 -21.47 -12.07 20.80
N TYR A 506 -22.00 -13.08 20.13
CA TYR A 506 -22.63 -14.18 20.85
C TYR A 506 -22.62 -15.48 20.06
N ILE A 507 -22.75 -16.58 20.78
CA ILE A 507 -23.08 -17.90 20.23
C ILE A 507 -24.49 -18.27 20.68
N THR A 508 -25.31 -18.78 19.77
CA THR A 508 -26.61 -19.36 20.11
C THR A 508 -26.69 -20.81 19.65
N GLY A 509 -27.19 -21.67 20.53
CA GLY A 509 -27.54 -23.05 20.22
C GLY A 509 -29.04 -23.17 19.88
N GLY A 510 -29.36 -23.91 18.83
CA GLY A 510 -30.72 -24.26 18.43
C GLY A 510 -30.70 -25.53 17.56
N PRO A 511 -31.55 -25.66 16.53
CA PRO A 511 -31.45 -26.75 15.55
C PRO A 511 -30.17 -26.73 14.68
N TRP A 512 -29.44 -25.61 14.74
CA TRP A 512 -28.08 -25.34 14.28
C TRP A 512 -27.34 -24.59 15.40
N ILE A 513 -26.04 -24.37 15.24
CA ILE A 513 -25.25 -23.52 16.13
C ILE A 513 -24.60 -22.42 15.32
N TYR A 514 -24.60 -21.21 15.84
CA TYR A 514 -24.00 -20.08 15.15
C TYR A 514 -23.36 -19.11 16.11
N TRP A 515 -22.45 -18.30 15.59
CA TRP A 515 -22.07 -17.06 16.24
C TRP A 515 -22.53 -15.88 15.40
N ALA A 516 -22.75 -14.72 16.01
CA ALA A 516 -23.05 -13.48 15.31
C ALA A 516 -22.61 -12.24 16.10
N ARG A 517 -22.40 -11.14 15.39
CA ARG A 517 -22.26 -9.80 15.97
C ARG A 517 -23.60 -9.10 16.01
N ALA A 518 -24.05 -8.73 17.21
CA ALA A 518 -25.12 -7.76 17.40
C ALA A 518 -24.54 -6.34 17.29
N LEU A 519 -25.01 -5.56 16.31
CA LEU A 519 -24.69 -4.12 16.21
C LEU A 519 -25.76 -3.29 16.94
N SER A 520 -27.03 -3.65 16.71
CA SER A 520 -28.18 -3.12 17.44
C SER A 520 -29.24 -4.20 17.50
N LEU A 521 -29.38 -4.86 18.65
CA LEU A 521 -30.22 -6.06 18.78
C LEU A 521 -31.10 -5.97 20.03
N SER A 522 -32.34 -5.53 19.86
CA SER A 522 -33.34 -5.64 20.92
C SER A 522 -33.93 -7.05 20.99
N PHE A 523 -33.92 -7.83 19.90
CA PHE A 523 -34.51 -9.18 19.82
C PHE A 523 -34.15 -10.11 21.00
N LEU A 524 -32.88 -10.13 21.40
CA LEU A 524 -32.36 -10.97 22.50
C LEU A 524 -32.38 -10.25 23.87
N SER A 525 -32.90 -9.02 23.93
CA SER A 525 -33.01 -8.26 25.18
C SER A 525 -34.29 -8.62 25.95
N SER A 526 -34.34 -8.26 27.24
CA SER A 526 -35.55 -8.41 28.05
C SER A 526 -36.76 -7.65 27.50
N ASN A 527 -36.55 -6.63 26.66
CA ASN A 527 -37.59 -5.83 26.02
C ASN A 527 -37.56 -6.02 24.49
N MET A 528 -37.72 -7.27 24.04
CA MET A 528 -37.48 -7.71 22.66
C MET A 528 -38.26 -7.00 21.53
N GLN A 529 -39.27 -6.22 21.88
CA GLN A 529 -40.16 -5.54 20.93
C GLN A 529 -39.77 -4.07 20.69
N GLN A 530 -38.69 -3.59 21.31
CA GLN A 530 -38.26 -2.20 21.16
C GLN A 530 -37.65 -1.96 19.78
N MET A 531 -38.29 -1.09 19.00
CA MET A 531 -37.82 -0.67 17.69
C MET A 531 -36.74 0.41 17.83
N ILE A 532 -35.54 0.14 17.32
CA ILE A 532 -34.38 1.03 17.37
C ILE A 532 -34.13 1.59 15.97
N PRO A 533 -34.04 2.92 15.77
CA PRO A 533 -33.74 3.46 14.46
C PRO A 533 -32.27 3.20 14.07
N ALA A 534 -32.07 2.51 12.96
CA ALA A 534 -30.82 2.51 12.21
C ALA A 534 -30.79 3.77 11.34
N MET A 535 -29.85 4.66 11.59
CA MET A 535 -29.86 6.02 11.02
C MET A 535 -29.27 6.04 9.62
N LYS A 536 -29.86 6.84 8.72
CA LYS A 536 -29.28 7.16 7.41
C LYS A 536 -27.80 7.57 7.54
N GLY A 537 -26.98 7.03 6.66
CA GLY A 537 -25.55 7.29 6.62
C GLY A 537 -24.71 6.41 7.51
N ASN A 538 -25.32 5.59 8.38
CA ASN A 538 -24.59 4.61 9.17
C ASN A 538 -24.04 3.51 8.25
N VAL A 539 -22.77 3.19 8.45
CA VAL A 539 -22.03 2.16 7.72
C VAL A 539 -21.33 1.27 8.74
N PHE A 540 -21.51 -0.04 8.60
CA PHE A 540 -20.90 -1.06 9.45
C PHE A 540 -20.05 -1.96 8.55
N SER A 541 -18.75 -2.07 8.84
CA SER A 541 -17.83 -2.85 8.03
C SER A 541 -17.00 -3.80 8.89
N GLU A 542 -16.80 -5.00 8.34
CA GLU A 542 -16.02 -6.06 8.99
C GLU A 542 -15.09 -6.73 7.99
N LYS A 543 -13.93 -7.14 8.49
CA LYS A 543 -12.97 -7.97 7.78
C LYS A 543 -12.50 -9.10 8.68
N TRP A 544 -12.73 -10.33 8.24
CA TRP A 544 -12.39 -11.55 8.96
C TRP A 544 -11.51 -12.45 8.11
N ALA A 545 -10.57 -13.13 8.76
CA ALA A 545 -9.96 -14.32 8.20
C ALA A 545 -10.69 -15.55 8.76
N TYR A 546 -11.30 -16.33 7.88
CA TYR A 546 -11.94 -17.58 8.25
C TYR A 546 -11.01 -18.74 7.97
N LEU A 547 -10.62 -19.43 9.04
CA LEU A 547 -9.63 -20.50 9.07
C LEU A 547 -10.33 -21.84 9.28
N ILE A 548 -9.97 -22.84 8.47
CA ILE A 548 -10.28 -24.25 8.75
C ILE A 548 -8.98 -24.98 9.11
N TYR A 549 -9.02 -25.79 10.15
CA TYR A 549 -7.80 -26.35 10.74
C TYR A 549 -8.01 -27.73 11.36
N GLU A 550 -6.92 -28.49 11.49
CA GLU A 550 -6.86 -29.68 12.35
C GLU A 550 -6.58 -29.22 13.77
N THR A 551 -7.34 -29.71 14.75
CA THR A 551 -7.12 -29.34 16.15
C THR A 551 -5.78 -29.88 16.65
N ASP A 552 -5.08 -29.08 17.46
CA ASP A 552 -3.88 -29.55 18.13
C ASP A 552 -4.21 -30.58 19.23
N LYS A 553 -3.25 -31.46 19.52
CA LYS A 553 -3.38 -32.43 20.62
C LYS A 553 -3.06 -31.75 21.94
N GLY A 554 -3.90 -31.94 22.94
CA GLY A 554 -3.65 -31.49 24.31
C GLY A 554 -4.64 -30.42 24.78
N PRO A 555 -4.24 -29.54 25.70
CA PRO A 555 -5.16 -28.63 26.40
C PRO A 555 -5.65 -27.45 25.54
N GLU A 556 -5.02 -27.17 24.41
CA GLU A 556 -5.35 -26.05 23.52
C GLU A 556 -5.62 -26.53 22.09
N PRO A 557 -6.77 -27.18 21.82
CA PRO A 557 -7.14 -27.63 20.47
C PRO A 557 -7.10 -26.52 19.41
N TYR A 558 -7.29 -25.27 19.84
CA TYR A 558 -7.33 -24.05 19.02
C TYR A 558 -5.96 -23.36 18.84
N ALA A 559 -4.84 -23.96 19.27
CA ALA A 559 -3.51 -23.36 19.09
C ALA A 559 -3.17 -22.92 17.63
N PRO A 560 -3.62 -23.63 16.57
CA PRO A 560 -3.46 -23.15 15.19
C PRO A 560 -4.13 -21.79 14.93
N VAL A 561 -5.26 -21.50 15.59
CA VAL A 561 -5.96 -20.21 15.50
C VAL A 561 -5.09 -19.10 16.06
N LEU A 562 -4.43 -19.33 17.20
CA LEU A 562 -3.56 -18.34 17.85
C LEU A 562 -2.35 -17.98 16.97
N LYS A 563 -1.74 -18.99 16.34
CA LYS A 563 -0.62 -18.78 15.40
C LYS A 563 -1.01 -17.94 14.19
N TRP A 564 -2.18 -18.23 13.59
CA TRP A 564 -2.68 -17.44 12.47
C TRP A 564 -3.15 -16.06 12.90
N LYS A 565 -3.75 -15.92 14.08
CA LYS A 565 -4.14 -14.62 14.64
C LYS A 565 -2.92 -13.71 14.76
N GLU A 566 -1.83 -14.19 15.36
CA GLU A 566 -0.58 -13.43 15.48
C GLU A 566 -0.04 -13.02 14.11
N THR A 567 -0.09 -13.92 13.13
CA THR A 567 0.34 -13.66 11.76
C THR A 567 -0.49 -12.58 11.08
N LEU A 568 -1.82 -12.74 11.06
CA LEU A 568 -2.72 -11.92 10.25
C LEU A 568 -3.02 -10.55 10.85
N THR A 569 -2.93 -10.42 12.17
CA THR A 569 -3.08 -9.11 12.85
C THR A 569 -1.80 -8.27 12.82
N ASN A 570 -0.69 -8.81 12.30
CA ASN A 570 0.57 -8.09 12.08
C ASN A 570 0.97 -8.12 10.59
N PRO A 571 0.21 -7.46 9.69
CA PRO A 571 0.48 -7.51 8.25
C PRO A 571 1.83 -6.88 7.90
N LEU A 572 2.40 -7.30 6.77
CA LEU A 572 3.61 -6.69 6.21
C LEU A 572 3.40 -5.19 5.98
N ARG A 573 4.40 -4.38 6.35
CA ARG A 573 4.41 -2.95 6.02
C ARG A 573 4.88 -2.78 4.57
N ILE A 574 4.09 -2.06 3.79
CA ILE A 574 4.32 -1.83 2.36
C ILE A 574 4.79 -0.39 2.15
N ARG A 575 5.87 -0.22 1.38
CA ARG A 575 6.31 1.10 0.91
C ARG A 575 6.57 1.06 -0.59
N LEU A 576 5.83 1.86 -1.35
CA LEU A 576 6.08 2.11 -2.77
C LEU A 576 7.16 3.20 -2.93
N VAL A 577 8.09 2.97 -3.85
CA VAL A 577 9.12 3.95 -4.26
C VAL A 577 9.23 3.91 -5.78
N GLU A 578 9.25 5.09 -6.39
CA GLU A 578 9.16 5.26 -7.84
C GLU A 578 10.22 6.25 -8.32
N GLU A 579 10.67 6.07 -9.56
CA GLU A 579 11.50 7.07 -10.22
C GLU A 579 10.69 8.34 -10.44
N VAL A 580 11.33 9.50 -10.26
CA VAL A 580 10.70 10.78 -10.56
C VAL A 580 10.73 10.99 -12.07
N ASP A 581 9.55 10.94 -12.69
CA ASP A 581 9.42 11.07 -14.14
C ASP A 581 9.75 12.49 -14.65
N ASP A 582 10.28 12.59 -15.87
CA ASP A 582 10.64 13.87 -16.51
C ASP A 582 9.47 14.86 -16.60
N ARG A 583 8.23 14.36 -16.63
CA ARG A 583 6.98 15.13 -16.63
C ARG A 583 6.66 15.79 -15.28
N VAL A 584 7.16 15.26 -14.16
CA VAL A 584 6.89 15.79 -12.81
C VAL A 584 7.53 17.16 -12.66
N SER A 585 6.78 18.21 -12.35
CA SER A 585 7.34 19.56 -12.22
C SER A 585 8.50 19.69 -11.19
N LYS A 586 9.46 20.58 -11.50
CA LYS A 586 10.55 21.02 -10.60
C LYS A 586 10.12 22.16 -9.68
N THR A 587 9.02 22.84 -10.00
CA THR A 587 8.43 23.88 -9.16
C THR A 587 7.20 23.32 -8.48
N VAL A 588 6.83 23.91 -7.35
CA VAL A 588 5.53 23.63 -6.76
C VAL A 588 4.65 24.82 -7.02
N THR A 589 3.58 24.56 -7.77
CA THR A 589 2.44 25.44 -7.82
C THR A 589 1.68 25.27 -6.52
N GLU A 590 1.49 26.35 -5.78
CA GLU A 590 0.60 26.31 -4.61
C GLU A 590 -0.79 25.89 -5.07
N LEU A 591 -1.33 24.82 -4.48
CA LEU A 591 -2.67 24.36 -4.79
C LEU A 591 -3.68 25.17 -3.97
N PHE A 592 -4.76 25.59 -4.63
CA PHE A 592 -5.83 26.34 -3.99
C PHE A 592 -6.59 25.45 -3.00
N VAL A 593 -6.76 25.93 -1.78
CA VAL A 593 -7.61 25.39 -0.69
C VAL A 593 -9.03 25.99 -0.76
N GLY A 594 -9.24 27.00 -1.62
CA GLY A 594 -10.52 27.63 -1.95
C GLY A 594 -10.33 28.69 -3.04
N GLU A 595 -11.40 29.33 -3.53
CA GLU A 595 -11.29 30.43 -4.51
C GLU A 595 -10.27 31.49 -4.04
N GLY A 596 -9.13 31.55 -4.74
CA GLY A 596 -8.06 32.52 -4.47
C GLY A 596 -7.23 32.28 -3.21
N ARG A 597 -7.38 31.16 -2.48
CA ARG A 597 -6.63 30.89 -1.24
C ARG A 597 -5.76 29.66 -1.30
N SER A 598 -4.46 29.77 -1.00
CA SER A 598 -3.52 28.63 -1.02
C SER A 598 -3.24 28.00 0.34
N GLY A 599 -3.79 28.51 1.46
CA GLY A 599 -3.47 28.04 2.82
C GLY A 599 -2.04 28.36 3.28
N TRP A 600 -1.20 28.88 2.38
CA TRP A 600 0.15 29.41 2.63
C TRP A 600 0.19 30.95 2.69
N GLU A 601 -0.97 31.58 2.47
CA GLU A 601 -1.15 33.03 2.47
C GLU A 601 -0.65 33.65 3.78
N GLY A 602 0.17 34.70 3.69
CA GLY A 602 0.65 35.43 4.86
C GLY A 602 1.69 34.69 5.71
N ARG A 603 2.05 33.44 5.37
CA ARG A 603 3.37 32.95 5.79
C ARG A 603 4.40 33.76 5.03
N GLU A 604 5.26 34.48 5.75
CA GLU A 604 6.57 34.82 5.23
C GLU A 604 7.35 33.51 5.05
N THR A 605 6.99 32.69 4.05
CA THR A 605 7.97 31.86 3.39
C THR A 605 8.92 32.87 2.74
N LYS A 606 9.93 33.33 3.48
CA LYS A 606 11.01 34.21 2.98
C LYS A 606 11.86 33.51 1.90
N ARG A 607 11.26 32.65 1.07
CA ARG A 607 11.86 31.67 0.17
C ARG A 607 10.92 31.39 -1.00
N HIS A 608 10.76 32.39 -1.85
CA HIS A 608 10.67 32.18 -3.30
C HIS A 608 11.95 32.75 -3.92
#